data_AF-H3BKI4-F1
#
_entry.id   AF-H3BKI4-F1
#
_cell.length_a   1.000
_cell.length_b   1.000
_cell.length_c   1.000
_cell.angle_alpha   90.00
_cell.angle_beta   90.00
_cell.angle_gamma   90.00
#
_symmetry.space_group_name_H-M   'P 1'
#
loop_
_entity.id
_entity.type
_entity.pdbx_description
1 polymer ?
#
loop_
_entity_poly.entity_id
_entity_poly.type
_entity_poly.pdbx_seq_one_letter_code
_entity_poly.pdbx_strand_id
1 'polypeptide(L)'
;MLKKLWQWFYEETECSDDIEVLTLKKFRGDLAYRRQEYEKALQEYSSISEQLPSTNFAMKRDVQEGQARCLAHLGRHEEALEMAAD
;
A
#
# COMPACT_ATOMS: atom_id res chain seq x y z
N MET A 1 22.79 10.32 18.76
CA MET A 1 22.67 9.58 17.48
C MET A 1 21.23 9.42 17.01
N LEU A 2 20.23 9.31 17.89
CA LEU A 2 18.82 9.14 17.50
C LEU A 2 18.22 10.29 16.66
N LYS A 3 18.59 11.55 16.89
CA LYS A 3 18.05 12.70 16.14
C LYS A 3 18.35 12.68 14.63
N LYS A 4 19.46 12.08 14.20
CA LYS A 4 19.82 11.99 12.77
C LYS A 4 18.99 10.94 12.02
N LEU A 5 18.58 9.86 12.70
CA LEU A 5 17.74 8.83 12.08
C LEU A 5 16.35 9.36 11.73
N TRP A 6 15.74 10.15 12.62
CA TRP A 6 14.43 10.75 12.37
C TRP A 6 14.47 11.77 11.24
N GLN A 7 15.57 12.50 11.11
CA GLN A 7 15.74 13.51 10.06
C GLN A 7 15.94 12.86 8.68
N TRP A 8 16.69 11.75 8.61
CA TRP A 8 16.81 10.92 7.40
C TRP A 8 15.45 10.32 6.97
N PHE A 9 14.60 9.93 7.91
CA PHE A 9 13.26 9.38 7.61
C PHE A 9 12.27 10.43 7.05
N TYR A 10 12.50 11.72 7.35
CA TYR A 10 11.62 12.83 6.96
C TYR A 10 12.17 13.68 5.81
N GLU A 11 13.44 13.52 5.41
CA GLU A 11 13.98 14.15 4.21
C GLU A 11 13.34 13.52 2.98
N GLU A 12 12.68 14.34 2.15
CA GLU A 12 12.29 13.96 0.80
C GLU A 12 13.57 13.71 -0.01
N THR A 13 14.07 12.49 0.08
CA THR A 13 14.98 11.98 -0.93
C THR A 13 14.17 11.80 -2.21
N GLU A 14 14.54 12.54 -3.26
CA GLU A 14 14.20 12.18 -4.64
C GLU A 14 14.83 10.81 -4.93
N CYS A 15 14.19 9.75 -4.46
CA CYS A 15 14.69 8.40 -4.58
C CYS A 15 14.32 7.87 -5.96
N SER A 16 15.34 7.58 -6.76
CA SER A 16 15.20 6.91 -8.06
C SER A 16 14.78 5.44 -7.96
N ASP A 17 14.71 4.87 -6.75
CA ASP A 17 14.20 3.51 -6.56
C ASP A 17 12.67 3.55 -6.40
N ASP A 18 11.97 3.36 -7.53
CA ASP A 18 10.51 3.23 -7.59
C ASP A 18 9.96 2.26 -6.52
N ILE A 19 10.75 1.23 -6.16
CA ILE A 19 10.37 0.25 -5.14
C ILE A 19 10.32 0.83 -3.72
N GLU A 20 11.22 1.76 -3.35
CA GLU A 20 11.16 2.41 -2.03
C GLU A 20 9.92 3.29 -1.91
N VAL A 21 9.59 4.02 -2.98
CA VAL A 21 8.36 4.84 -3.04
C VAL A 21 7.11 3.97 -2.89
N LEU A 22 7.06 2.83 -3.58
CA LEU A 22 5.94 1.88 -3.45
C LEU A 22 5.88 1.24 -2.06
N THR A 23 7.02 0.98 -1.44
CA THR A 23 7.10 0.48 -0.06
C THR A 23 6.54 1.50 0.94
N LEU A 24 6.88 2.78 0.78
CA LEU A 24 6.34 3.85 1.62
C LEU A 24 4.83 4.00 1.46
N LYS A 25 4.31 3.93 0.23
CA LYS A 25 2.86 3.89 -0.04
C LYS A 25 2.19 2.70 0.64
N LYS A 26 2.80 1.51 0.58
CA LYS A 26 2.28 0.32 1.25
C LYS A 26 2.14 0.57 2.75
N PHE A 27 3.18 1.10 3.40
CA PHE A 27 3.11 1.41 4.83
C PHE A 27 2.07 2.49 5.18
N ARG A 28 1.82 3.46 4.29
CA ARG A 28 0.72 4.43 4.45
C ARG A 28 -0.64 3.73 4.37
N GLY A 29 -0.82 2.82 3.42
CA GLY A 29 -1.99 1.96 3.30
C GLY A 29 -2.22 1.12 4.57
N ASP A 30 -1.20 0.43 5.06
CA ASP A 30 -1.25 -0.39 6.28
C ASP A 30 -1.63 0.44 7.52
N LEU A 31 -1.08 1.65 7.64
CA LEU A 31 -1.40 2.56 8.72
C LEU A 31 -2.85 3.06 8.63
N ALA A 32 -3.31 3.44 7.44
CA ALA A 32 -4.69 3.86 7.21
C ALA A 32 -5.68 2.72 7.52
N TYR A 33 -5.38 1.48 7.09
CA TYR A 33 -6.18 0.30 7.40
C TYR A 33 -6.30 0.08 8.91
N ARG A 34 -5.19 0.15 9.66
CA ARG A 34 -5.21 0.02 11.13
C ARG A 34 -6.01 1.12 11.82
N ARG A 35 -6.15 2.29 11.20
CA ARG A 35 -7.00 3.40 11.68
C ARG A 35 -8.45 3.30 11.22
N GLN A 36 -8.81 2.24 10.49
CA GLN A 36 -10.12 2.04 9.88
C GLN A 36 -10.47 3.11 8.83
N GLU A 37 -9.46 3.79 8.27
CA GLU A 37 -9.58 4.74 7.15
C GLU A 37 -9.61 3.95 5.83
N TYR A 38 -10.60 3.07 5.63
CA TYR A 38 -10.56 2.03 4.60
C TYR A 38 -10.56 2.57 3.16
N GLU A 39 -11.32 3.62 2.81
CA GLU A 39 -11.20 4.27 1.49
C GLU A 39 -9.78 4.75 1.19
N LYS A 40 -9.14 5.35 2.19
CA LYS A 40 -7.79 5.91 2.03
C LYS A 40 -6.75 4.79 1.94
N ALA A 41 -6.89 3.74 2.74
CA ALA A 41 -6.06 2.55 2.61
C ALA A 41 -6.18 1.94 1.21
N LEU A 42 -7.41 1.79 0.71
CA LEU A 42 -7.68 1.31 -0.64
C LEU A 42 -7.04 2.20 -1.71
N GLN A 43 -7.12 3.53 -1.57
CA GLN A 43 -6.50 4.47 -2.50
C GLN A 43 -4.97 4.32 -2.55
N GLU A 44 -4.31 4.21 -1.40
CA GLU A 44 -2.85 3.99 -1.32
C GLU A 44 -2.46 2.68 -2.02
N TYR A 45 -3.16 1.58 -1.70
CA TYR A 45 -2.91 0.27 -2.32
C TYR A 45 -3.12 0.28 -3.83
N SER A 46 -4.22 0.87 -4.33
CA SER A 46 -4.48 0.96 -5.77
C SER A 46 -3.38 1.72 -6.51
N SER A 47 -2.86 2.80 -5.92
CA SER A 47 -1.76 3.56 -6.52
C SER A 47 -0.45 2.77 -6.62
N ILE A 48 -0.28 1.72 -5.81
CA ILE A 48 0.87 0.80 -5.91
C ILE A 48 0.64 -0.16 -7.06
N SER A 49 -0.54 -0.78 -7.15
CA SER A 49 -0.87 -1.76 -8.19
C SER A 49 -0.71 -1.20 -9.62
N GLU A 50 -0.97 0.09 -9.82
CA GLU A 50 -0.76 0.77 -11.11
C GLU A 50 0.72 0.98 -11.48
N GLN A 51 1.60 1.05 -10.49
CA GLN A 51 3.02 1.43 -10.65
C GLN A 51 3.97 0.24 -10.44
N LEU A 52 3.47 -0.87 -9.89
CA LEU A 52 4.29 -2.02 -9.51
C LEU A 52 4.73 -2.83 -10.75
N PRO A 53 6.04 -3.11 -10.90
CA PRO A 53 6.50 -4.01 -11.95
C PRO A 53 5.85 -5.40 -11.84
N SER A 54 5.47 -5.99 -12.98
CA SER A 54 4.80 -7.30 -13.03
C SER A 54 5.62 -8.46 -12.43
N THR A 55 6.93 -8.27 -12.27
CA THR A 55 7.85 -9.25 -11.67
C THR A 55 7.84 -9.24 -10.14
N ASN A 56 7.27 -8.23 -9.49
CA ASN A 56 7.24 -8.14 -8.03
C ASN A 56 6.00 -8.83 -7.43
N PHE A 57 5.92 -10.15 -7.62
CA PHE A 57 4.77 -10.97 -7.22
C PHE A 57 4.43 -10.89 -5.74
N ALA A 58 5.45 -10.80 -4.87
CA ALA A 58 5.26 -10.76 -3.43
C ALA A 58 4.52 -9.48 -3.00
N MET A 59 4.99 -8.31 -3.45
CA MET A 59 4.32 -7.04 -3.15
C MET A 59 2.95 -6.97 -3.81
N LYS A 60 2.79 -7.50 -5.04
CA LYS A 60 1.49 -7.52 -5.72
C LYS A 60 0.44 -8.24 -4.89
N ARG A 61 0.75 -9.45 -4.42
CA ARG A 61 -0.17 -10.26 -3.63
C ARG A 61 -0.53 -9.61 -2.30
N ASP A 62 0.46 -9.02 -1.63
CA ASP A 62 0.27 -8.31 -0.36
C ASP A 62 -0.66 -7.09 -0.53
N VAL A 63 -0.45 -6.30 -1.60
CA VAL A 63 -1.30 -5.16 -1.94
C VAL A 63 -2.73 -5.61 -2.30
N GLN A 64 -2.90 -6.65 -3.12
CA GLN A 64 -4.22 -7.20 -3.47
C GLN A 64 -4.98 -7.70 -2.23
N GLU A 65 -4.30 -8.36 -1.30
CA GLU A 65 -4.87 -8.79 -0.02
C GLU A 65 -5.33 -7.57 0.81
N GLY A 66 -4.54 -6.50 0.83
CA GLY A 66 -4.90 -5.21 1.43
C GLY A 66 -6.14 -4.59 0.79
N GLN A 67 -6.21 -4.57 -0.54
CA GLN A 67 -7.36 -4.05 -1.30
C GLN A 67 -8.63 -4.85 -0.99
N ALA A 68 -8.57 -6.19 -1.08
CA ALA A 68 -9.70 -7.07 -0.81
C ALA A 68 -10.24 -6.89 0.61
N ARG A 69 -9.35 -6.77 1.61
CA ARG A 69 -9.76 -6.47 3.01
C ARG A 69 -10.46 -5.13 3.12
N CYS A 70 -9.93 -4.08 2.50
CA CYS A 70 -10.56 -2.76 2.52
C CYS A 70 -11.95 -2.82 1.88
N LEU A 71 -12.08 -3.40 0.69
CA LEU A 71 -13.36 -3.58 -0.01
C LEU A 71 -14.37 -4.35 0.85
N ALA A 72 -13.94 -5.41 1.53
CA ALA A 72 -14.81 -6.15 2.44
C ALA A 72 -15.32 -5.29 3.61
N HIS A 73 -14.46 -4.48 4.23
CA HIS A 73 -14.87 -3.56 5.30
C HIS A 73 -15.81 -2.43 4.82
N LEU A 74 -15.73 -2.08 3.54
CA LEU A 74 -16.58 -1.07 2.90
C LEU A 74 -17.92 -1.61 2.39
N GLY A 75 -18.18 -2.90 2.58
CA GLY A 75 -19.40 -3.55 2.06
C GLY A 75 -19.36 -3.85 0.56
N ARG A 76 -18.23 -3.62 -0.11
CA ARG A 76 -18.00 -3.88 -1.54
C ARG A 76 -17.56 -5.34 -1.75
N HIS A 77 -18.40 -6.26 -1.31
CA HIS A 77 -18.03 -7.69 -1.19
C HIS A 77 -17.77 -8.39 -2.52
N GLU A 78 -18.48 -8.00 -3.58
CA GLU A 78 -18.28 -8.57 -4.92
C GLU A 78 -16.89 -8.23 -5.47
N GLU A 79 -16.48 -6.96 -5.37
CA GLU A 79 -15.15 -6.51 -5.77
C GLU A 79 -14.05 -7.13 -4.89
N ALA A 80 -14.33 -7.35 -3.60
CA ALA A 80 -13.40 -8.04 -2.71
C ALA A 80 -13.17 -9.51 -3.13
N LEU A 81 -14.22 -10.20 -3.59
CA LEU A 81 -14.14 -11.58 -4.08
C LEU A 81 -13.40 -11.65 -5.41
N GLU A 82 -13.67 -10.73 -6.33
CA GLU A 82 -12.95 -10.63 -7.61
C GLU A 82 -11.45 -10.44 -7.37
N MET A 83 -11.07 -9.49 -6.51
CA MET A 83 -9.66 -9.24 -6.16
C MET A 83 -8.97 -10.44 -5.50
N ALA A 84 -9.71 -11.28 -4.76
CA ALA A 84 -9.16 -12.46 -4.09
C ALA A 84 -9.05 -13.70 -4.99
N ALA A 85 -9.69 -13.68 -6.17
CA ALA A 85 -9.68 -14.78 -7.12
C ALA A 85 -8.53 -14.70 -8.14
N ASP A 86 -7.93 -13.52 -8.32
CA ASP A 86 -6.79 -13.22 -9.19
C ASP A 86 -5.42 -13.55 -8.57
#